data_AF-A0A381SZK4-F1
#
_entry.id   AF-A0A381SZK4-F1
#
_cell.length_a   1.000
_cell.length_b   1.000
_cell.length_c   1.000
_cell.angle_alpha   90.00
_cell.angle_beta   90.00
_cell.angle_gamma   90.00
#
_symmetry.space_group_name_H-M   'P 1'
#
loop_
_entity.id
_entity.type
_entity.pdbx_description
1 polymer ?
#
loop_
_entity_poly.entity_id
_entity_poly.type
_entity_poly.pdbx_seq_one_letter_code
_entity_poly.pdbx_strand_id
1 'polypeptide(L)'
;MKKALIYFTLIVGITAIIGACKSDEDAATTTDVYTCKGESGGSGPTIGSVALEEATYLSTCFSSRKIQLAFKNSSEAQYTSYTYGDSSCSGSVTDTASMCMNAISISSTEVTKPTYVDGTAGANATGYNATATWLHASTETAYLQFSAESTSVFWFNQSETESGRDSNSVWIFKLTKQ
;
A
#
# COMPACT_ATOMS: atom_id res chain seq x y z
N MET A 1 -12.04 6.44 -26.73
CA MET A 1 -12.48 6.41 -25.31
C MET A 1 -12.39 4.97 -24.80
N LYS A 2 -11.31 4.58 -24.11
CA LYS A 2 -11.13 3.24 -23.52
C LYS A 2 -10.36 3.24 -22.17
N LYS A 3 -9.99 4.40 -21.63
CA LYS A 3 -9.12 4.51 -20.43
C LYS A 3 -9.86 4.61 -19.10
N ALA A 4 -11.16 4.93 -19.11
CA ALA A 4 -11.94 5.12 -17.88
C ALA A 4 -12.38 3.81 -17.20
N LEU A 5 -12.39 2.68 -17.93
CA LEU A 5 -12.95 1.43 -17.41
C LEU A 5 -12.01 0.72 -16.40
N ILE A 6 -10.69 0.88 -16.55
CA ILE A 6 -9.69 0.20 -15.70
C ILE A 6 -9.57 0.85 -14.30
N TYR A 7 -9.75 2.18 -14.21
CA TYR A 7 -9.76 2.89 -12.92
C TYR A 7 -10.92 2.44 -12.03
N PHE A 8 -12.09 2.22 -12.62
CA PHE A 8 -13.30 1.84 -11.88
C PHE A 8 -13.23 0.41 -11.34
N THR A 9 -12.64 -0.53 -12.10
CA THR A 9 -12.43 -1.91 -11.64
C THR A 9 -11.43 -2.03 -10.48
N LEU A 10 -10.42 -1.15 -10.39
CA LEU A 10 -9.48 -1.13 -9.28
C LEU A 10 -10.12 -0.64 -7.96
N ILE A 11 -10.99 0.37 -8.05
CA ILE A 11 -11.70 0.93 -6.88
C ILE A 11 -12.62 -0.12 -6.25
N VAL A 12 -13.28 -0.94 -7.06
CA VAL A 12 -14.22 -1.98 -6.61
C VAL A 12 -13.52 -3.20 -6.00
N GLY A 13 -12.34 -3.60 -6.49
CA GLY A 13 -11.57 -4.72 -5.91
C GLY A 13 -11.23 -4.48 -4.45
N ILE A 14 -10.76 -3.28 -4.10
CA ILE A 14 -10.36 -2.94 -2.73
C ILE A 14 -11.56 -2.94 -1.75
N THR A 15 -12.80 -2.76 -2.23
CA THR A 15 -14.01 -2.87 -1.39
C THR A 15 -14.51 -4.30 -1.20
N ALA A 16 -14.15 -5.23 -2.10
CA ALA A 16 -14.65 -6.61 -2.06
C ALA A 16 -13.97 -7.48 -0.99
N ILE A 17 -12.75 -7.13 -0.56
CA ILE A 17 -11.98 -7.87 0.45
C ILE A 17 -12.62 -7.78 1.85
N ILE A 18 -13.47 -6.78 2.11
CA ILE A 18 -14.04 -6.49 3.43
C ILE A 18 -15.42 -7.15 3.64
N GLY A 19 -16.00 -7.76 2.59
CA GLY A 19 -17.37 -8.29 2.62
C GLY A 19 -17.55 -9.72 3.12
N ALA A 20 -16.49 -10.44 3.47
CA ALA A 20 -16.58 -11.85 3.87
C ALA A 20 -16.46 -12.05 5.40
N CYS A 21 -17.08 -11.18 6.21
CA CYS A 21 -17.39 -11.55 7.60
C CYS A 21 -18.62 -12.47 7.60
N LYS A 22 -18.39 -13.79 7.61
CA LYS A 22 -19.33 -14.70 8.27
C LYS A 22 -19.00 -14.66 9.76
N SER A 23 -20.00 -14.24 10.53
CA SER A 23 -20.03 -14.28 11.98
C SER A 23 -19.62 -15.65 12.49
N ASP A 24 -18.73 -15.68 13.47
CA ASP A 24 -18.92 -16.53 14.65
C ASP A 24 -18.12 -15.96 15.83
N GLU A 25 -18.76 -16.06 16.99
CA GLU A 25 -18.36 -15.56 18.29
C GLU A 25 -17.08 -16.26 18.77
N ASP A 26 -16.03 -15.48 19.10
CA ASP A 26 -15.23 -15.74 20.29
C ASP A 26 -14.32 -14.54 20.59
N ALA A 27 -14.53 -13.95 21.76
CA ALA A 27 -13.73 -12.84 22.26
C ALA A 27 -12.47 -13.36 22.95
N ALA A 28 -11.35 -13.44 22.23
CA ALA A 28 -10.00 -13.38 22.80
C ALA A 28 -8.91 -13.20 21.72
N THR A 29 -8.01 -12.23 21.91
CA THR A 29 -6.68 -12.09 21.24
C THR A 29 -6.63 -11.77 19.73
N THR A 30 -7.30 -10.72 19.26
CA THR A 30 -7.26 -10.30 17.84
C THR A 30 -6.20 -9.25 17.50
N THR A 31 -5.53 -8.58 18.44
CA THR A 31 -4.65 -7.43 18.11
C THR A 31 -3.22 -7.82 17.70
N ASP A 32 -2.68 -8.92 18.23
CA ASP A 32 -1.26 -9.28 18.04
C ASP A 32 -0.95 -9.94 16.70
N VAL A 33 -1.96 -10.47 16.00
CA VAL A 33 -1.78 -11.19 14.73
C VAL A 33 -1.59 -10.24 13.54
N TYR A 34 -2.10 -9.01 13.64
CA TYR A 34 -2.04 -8.00 12.57
C TYR A 34 -0.88 -7.03 12.70
N THR A 35 -0.05 -7.21 13.73
CA THR A 35 1.03 -6.29 14.06
C THR A 35 2.37 -6.87 13.60
N CYS A 36 3.18 -6.09 12.91
CA CYS A 36 4.55 -6.50 12.61
C CYS A 36 5.39 -6.57 13.89
N LYS A 37 6.05 -7.71 14.10
CA LYS A 37 6.90 -7.98 15.27
C LYS A 37 8.39 -7.88 14.98
N GLY A 38 8.77 -7.68 13.71
CA GLY A 38 10.17 -7.56 13.32
C GLY A 38 10.91 -6.54 14.16
N GLU A 39 12.12 -6.92 14.56
CA GLU A 39 13.02 -6.03 15.27
C GLU A 39 13.51 -4.94 14.32
N SER A 40 13.78 -3.76 14.89
CA SER A 40 14.32 -2.61 14.19
C SER A 40 15.64 -2.99 13.53
N GLY A 41 15.69 -2.84 12.20
CA GLY A 41 16.90 -3.09 11.41
C GLY A 41 17.72 -1.83 11.13
N GLY A 42 17.24 -0.65 11.55
CA GLY A 42 17.86 0.64 11.30
C GLY A 42 17.76 1.13 9.85
N SER A 43 17.09 0.38 8.97
CA SER A 43 16.84 0.74 7.57
C SER A 43 15.55 0.10 7.06
N GLY A 44 14.82 0.83 6.21
CA GLY A 44 13.70 0.33 5.43
C GLY A 44 14.16 -0.32 4.12
N PRO A 45 13.23 -0.67 3.21
CA PRO A 45 13.59 -1.31 1.94
C PRO A 45 14.36 -0.35 1.03
N THR A 46 15.23 -0.92 0.20
CA THR A 46 15.90 -0.20 -0.89
C THR A 46 15.08 -0.34 -2.16
N ILE A 47 14.65 0.79 -2.73
CA ILE A 47 13.91 0.87 -3.99
C ILE A 47 14.84 1.48 -5.04
N GLY A 48 15.37 0.65 -5.93
CA GLY A 48 16.41 1.06 -6.87
C GLY A 48 17.68 1.50 -6.13
N SER A 49 18.07 2.76 -6.29
CA SER A 49 19.23 3.34 -5.59
C SER A 49 18.88 4.07 -4.29
N VAL A 50 17.61 4.07 -3.88
CA VAL A 50 17.15 4.82 -2.70
C VAL A 50 16.87 3.86 -1.56
N ALA A 51 17.65 3.95 -0.48
CA ALA A 51 17.37 3.26 0.77
C ALA A 51 16.37 4.07 1.60
N LEU A 52 15.18 3.54 1.84
CA LEU A 52 14.23 4.18 2.75
C LEU A 52 14.69 4.00 4.20
N GLU A 53 14.29 4.93 5.05
CA GLU A 53 14.52 4.83 6.48
C GLU A 53 13.41 4.03 7.16
N GLU A 54 13.75 3.37 8.27
CA GLU A 54 12.76 2.83 9.20
C GLU A 54 11.98 3.99 9.83
N ALA A 55 10.78 4.24 9.34
CA ALA A 55 9.94 5.35 9.78
C ALA A 55 8.47 5.12 9.41
N THR A 56 7.61 6.01 9.91
CA THR A 56 6.22 6.09 9.48
C THR A 56 6.11 7.02 8.28
N TYR A 57 5.52 6.53 7.22
CA TYR A 57 5.19 7.29 6.04
C TYR A 57 3.68 7.31 5.88
N LEU A 58 3.14 8.48 5.60
CA LEU A 58 1.71 8.69 5.47
C LEU A 58 1.41 9.26 4.09
N SER A 59 0.36 8.74 3.46
CA SER A 59 -0.11 9.25 2.19
C SER A 59 -0.97 10.49 2.35
N THR A 60 -1.05 11.29 1.29
CA THR A 60 -2.14 12.25 1.13
C THR A 60 -3.48 11.52 0.96
N CYS A 61 -4.57 12.25 1.14
CA CYS A 61 -5.91 11.73 0.89
C CYS A 61 -6.09 11.38 -0.59
N PHE A 62 -6.64 10.20 -0.86
CA PHE A 62 -7.04 9.77 -2.19
C PHE A 62 -8.44 9.16 -2.15
N SER A 63 -9.42 9.84 -2.73
CA SER A 63 -10.82 9.36 -2.85
C SER A 63 -11.37 8.76 -1.54
N SER A 64 -11.24 9.51 -0.43
CA SER A 64 -11.61 9.12 0.95
C SER A 64 -10.68 8.17 1.70
N ARG A 65 -9.52 7.84 1.14
CA ARG A 65 -8.56 6.94 1.78
C ARG A 65 -7.21 7.60 2.07
N LYS A 66 -6.64 7.26 3.21
CA LYS A 66 -5.22 7.51 3.53
C LYS A 66 -4.55 6.18 3.88
N ILE A 67 -3.33 6.01 3.39
CA ILE A 67 -2.50 4.84 3.68
C ILE A 67 -1.32 5.28 4.54
N GLN A 68 -1.03 4.51 5.57
CA GLN A 68 0.18 4.59 6.34
C GLN A 68 1.01 3.33 6.15
N LEU A 69 2.30 3.50 5.93
CA LEU A 69 3.31 2.44 5.96
C LEU A 69 4.34 2.80 7.02
N ALA A 70 4.38 2.03 8.11
CA ALA A 70 5.43 2.13 9.12
C ALA A 70 6.41 0.97 8.95
N PHE A 71 7.53 1.24 8.27
CA PHE A 71 8.60 0.26 8.11
C PHE A 71 9.21 -0.06 9.47
N LYS A 72 9.38 -1.36 9.75
CA LYS A 72 10.06 -1.87 10.94
C LYS A 72 11.49 -2.29 10.61
N ASN A 73 11.71 -2.74 9.39
CA ASN A 73 13.02 -3.03 8.82
C ASN A 73 12.89 -3.09 7.29
N SER A 74 13.90 -3.62 6.60
CA SER A 74 13.95 -3.68 5.15
C SER A 74 12.96 -4.66 4.52
N SER A 75 12.39 -5.59 5.30
CA SER A 75 11.46 -6.62 4.83
C SER A 75 10.08 -6.57 5.49
N GLU A 76 9.85 -5.70 6.47
CA GLU A 76 8.59 -5.64 7.21
C GLU A 76 8.05 -4.22 7.35
N ALA A 77 6.74 -4.07 7.12
CA ALA A 77 6.02 -2.81 7.32
C ALA A 77 4.62 -3.03 7.88
N GLN A 78 4.25 -2.22 8.86
CA GLN A 78 2.86 -2.11 9.27
C GLN A 78 2.11 -1.28 8.23
N TYR A 79 1.14 -1.88 7.55
CA TYR A 79 0.18 -1.17 6.70
C TYR A 79 -1.05 -0.81 7.52
N THR A 80 -1.51 0.42 7.39
CA THR A 80 -2.80 0.87 7.92
C THR A 80 -3.53 1.69 6.87
N SER A 81 -4.78 1.32 6.58
CA SER A 81 -5.70 2.08 5.75
C SER A 81 -6.74 2.77 6.62
N TYR A 82 -6.90 4.07 6.43
CA TYR A 82 -7.95 4.87 7.04
C TYR A 82 -8.97 5.25 5.98
N THR A 83 -10.23 4.89 6.21
CA THR A 83 -11.35 5.30 5.37
C THR A 83 -12.11 6.41 6.06
N TYR A 84 -12.48 7.43 5.30
CA TYR A 84 -13.24 8.59 5.77
C TYR A 84 -14.60 8.63 5.08
N GLY A 85 -15.58 9.24 5.75
CA GLY A 85 -16.92 9.46 5.18
C GLY A 85 -16.96 10.53 4.07
N ASP A 86 -15.87 11.27 3.89
CA ASP A 86 -15.71 12.31 2.88
C ASP A 86 -14.46 12.07 2.01
N SER A 87 -14.43 12.69 0.82
CA SER A 87 -13.33 12.54 -0.13
C SER A 87 -12.10 13.38 0.20
N SER A 88 -12.17 14.29 1.18
CA SER A 88 -11.05 15.14 1.62
C SER A 88 -10.24 14.52 2.76
N CYS A 89 -10.72 13.40 3.33
CA CYS A 89 -10.14 12.74 4.50
C CYS A 89 -9.94 13.71 5.67
N SER A 90 -10.91 14.60 5.86
CA SER A 90 -10.89 15.67 6.86
C SER A 90 -11.83 15.42 8.04
N GLY A 91 -12.88 14.63 7.82
CA GLY A 91 -13.82 14.23 8.86
C GLY A 91 -13.29 13.09 9.73
N SER A 92 -14.21 12.49 10.49
CA SER A 92 -13.89 11.31 11.30
C SER A 92 -13.57 10.11 10.43
N VAL A 93 -12.59 9.33 10.86
CA VAL A 93 -12.32 8.00 10.30
C VAL A 93 -13.54 7.13 10.55
N THR A 94 -14.09 6.54 9.50
CA THR A 94 -15.26 5.65 9.56
C THR A 94 -14.86 4.19 9.64
N ASP A 95 -13.68 3.84 9.13
CA ASP A 95 -13.13 2.49 9.17
C ASP A 95 -11.60 2.53 9.18
N THR A 96 -10.99 1.58 9.90
CA THR A 96 -9.53 1.41 9.99
C THR A 96 -9.20 -0.07 9.84
N ALA A 97 -8.38 -0.37 8.84
CA ALA A 97 -7.85 -1.71 8.62
C ALA A 97 -6.33 -1.69 8.73
N SER A 98 -5.76 -2.63 9.48
CA SER A 98 -4.31 -2.75 9.66
C SER A 98 -3.86 -4.18 9.38
N MET A 99 -2.71 -4.31 8.73
CA MET A 99 -2.09 -5.60 8.43
C MET A 99 -0.58 -5.47 8.46
N CYS A 100 0.11 -6.56 8.80
CA CYS A 100 1.56 -6.63 8.63
C CYS A 100 1.91 -7.15 7.23
N MET A 101 2.79 -6.41 6.56
CA MET A 101 3.42 -6.77 5.28
C MET A 101 4.77 -7.42 5.57
N ASN A 102 4.95 -8.69 5.19
CA ASN A 102 6.18 -9.47 5.41
C ASN A 102 6.23 -10.67 4.44
N ALA A 103 7.31 -11.04 3.76
CA ALA A 103 8.61 -10.39 3.61
C ALA A 103 8.59 -9.55 2.33
N ILE A 104 8.78 -8.24 2.47
CA ILE A 104 8.84 -7.31 1.34
C ILE A 104 10.09 -7.65 0.51
N SER A 105 9.86 -7.98 -0.75
CA SER A 105 10.91 -8.24 -1.73
C SER A 105 10.76 -7.30 -2.91
N ILE A 106 11.75 -6.46 -3.14
CA ILE A 106 11.81 -5.55 -4.28
C ILE A 106 12.51 -6.27 -5.43
N SER A 107 11.83 -6.37 -6.57
CA SER A 107 12.41 -6.96 -7.78
C SER A 107 13.43 -6.01 -8.43
N SER A 108 14.29 -6.56 -9.30
CA SER A 108 15.19 -5.77 -10.15
C SER A 108 14.51 -5.25 -11.43
N THR A 109 13.22 -5.52 -11.63
CA THR A 109 12.49 -5.12 -12.84
C THR A 109 11.98 -3.69 -12.69
N GLU A 110 12.58 -2.79 -13.47
CA GLU A 110 12.10 -1.42 -13.57
C GLU A 110 10.74 -1.35 -14.27
N VAL A 111 9.87 -0.51 -13.72
CA VAL A 111 8.57 -0.15 -14.31
C VAL A 111 8.44 1.36 -14.34
N THR A 112 7.93 1.90 -15.43
CA THR A 112 7.67 3.34 -15.57
C THR A 112 6.18 3.57 -15.71
N LYS A 113 5.61 4.35 -14.80
CA LYS A 113 4.18 4.68 -14.80
C LYS A 113 3.98 6.16 -14.45
N PRO A 114 2.94 6.82 -14.99
CA PRO A 114 2.56 8.16 -14.54
C PRO A 114 2.11 8.14 -13.07
N THR A 115 2.37 9.23 -12.36
CA THR A 115 1.76 9.46 -11.03
C THR A 115 0.32 9.90 -11.17
N TYR A 116 -0.46 9.89 -10.10
CA TYR A 116 -1.80 10.44 -10.09
C TYR A 116 -1.95 11.38 -8.89
N VAL A 117 -2.11 12.67 -9.20
CA VAL A 117 -2.12 13.78 -8.24
C VAL A 117 -3.40 14.58 -8.48
N ASP A 118 -4.16 14.83 -7.42
CA ASP A 118 -5.36 15.70 -7.46
C ASP A 118 -6.35 15.33 -8.57
N GLY A 119 -6.56 14.03 -8.80
CA GLY A 119 -7.51 13.54 -9.81
C GLY A 119 -6.98 13.56 -11.25
N THR A 120 -5.68 13.81 -11.48
CA THR A 120 -5.09 13.89 -12.82
C THR A 120 -3.78 13.10 -12.88
N ALA A 121 -3.49 12.50 -14.04
CA ALA A 121 -2.20 11.85 -14.28
C ALA A 121 -1.07 12.89 -14.35
N GLY A 122 -0.03 12.68 -13.55
CA GLY A 122 1.18 13.50 -13.49
C GLY A 122 2.32 12.94 -14.35
N ALA A 123 3.53 13.40 -14.04
CA ALA A 123 4.76 12.93 -14.70
C ALA A 123 5.02 11.44 -14.44
N ASN A 124 5.76 10.81 -15.35
CA ASN A 124 6.20 9.43 -15.15
C ASN A 124 7.24 9.35 -14.02
N ALA A 125 7.09 8.33 -13.19
CA ALA A 125 8.09 7.95 -12.20
C ALA A 125 8.54 6.51 -12.48
N THR A 126 9.85 6.27 -12.35
CA THR A 126 10.45 4.95 -12.42
C THR A 126 10.38 4.29 -11.04
N GLY A 127 9.94 3.05 -11.02
CA GLY A 127 9.81 2.25 -9.82
C GLY A 127 10.10 0.78 -10.10
N TYR A 128 9.71 -0.07 -9.17
CA TYR A 128 10.00 -1.49 -9.17
C TYR A 128 8.77 -2.27 -8.74
N ASN A 129 8.58 -3.43 -9.35
CA ASN A 129 7.64 -4.41 -8.84
C ASN A 129 8.17 -4.96 -7.51
N ALA A 130 7.25 -5.28 -6.61
CA ALA A 130 7.55 -5.91 -5.35
C ALA A 130 6.51 -6.99 -5.04
N THR A 131 6.90 -7.91 -4.17
CA THR A 131 6.01 -8.88 -3.57
C THR A 131 6.13 -8.82 -2.05
N ALA A 132 5.06 -9.17 -1.37
CA ALA A 132 5.06 -9.42 0.06
C ALA A 132 4.03 -10.50 0.37
N THR A 133 3.95 -10.94 1.61
CA THR A 133 2.82 -11.73 2.12
C THR A 133 2.10 -10.86 3.16
N TRP A 134 0.77 -10.91 3.15
CA TRP A 134 -0.01 -10.30 4.23
C TRP A 134 -0.17 -11.33 5.35
N LEU A 135 0.19 -10.96 6.57
CA LEU A 135 0.33 -11.91 7.69
C LEU A 135 -0.97 -12.65 8.09
N HIS A 136 -2.14 -12.16 7.68
CA HIS A 136 -3.44 -12.84 7.89
C HIS A 136 -3.81 -13.85 6.78
N ALA A 137 -3.05 -13.91 5.70
CA ALA A 137 -3.23 -14.86 4.61
C ALA A 137 -1.87 -15.46 4.29
N SER A 138 -1.36 -16.34 5.17
CA SER A 138 0.00 -16.92 5.12
C SER A 138 0.35 -17.68 3.81
N THR A 139 -0.54 -17.66 2.82
CA THR A 139 -0.38 -18.19 1.46
C THR A 139 -0.62 -17.18 0.34
N GLU A 140 -1.10 -15.96 0.60
CA GLU A 140 -1.46 -14.99 -0.43
C GLU A 140 -0.36 -13.94 -0.65
N THR A 141 0.22 -13.98 -1.85
CA THR A 141 1.18 -12.99 -2.31
C THR A 141 0.47 -11.67 -2.60
N ALA A 142 0.93 -10.61 -1.96
CA ALA A 142 0.60 -9.23 -2.30
C ALA A 142 1.42 -8.80 -3.51
N TYR A 143 0.77 -8.25 -4.54
CA TYR A 143 1.44 -7.72 -5.72
C TYR A 143 1.53 -6.20 -5.61
N LEU A 144 2.75 -5.72 -5.34
CA LEU A 144 3.01 -4.34 -4.96
C LEU A 144 3.90 -3.66 -6.01
N GLN A 145 3.88 -2.33 -6.03
CA GLN A 145 4.85 -1.53 -6.76
C GLN A 145 5.27 -0.33 -5.94
N PHE A 146 6.56 0.00 -6.01
CA PHE A 146 7.13 1.15 -5.32
C PHE A 146 7.96 2.02 -6.28
N SER A 147 7.89 3.34 -6.12
CA SER A 147 8.81 4.28 -6.78
C SER A 147 9.29 5.30 -5.77
N ALA A 148 10.58 5.29 -5.42
CA ALA A 148 11.12 6.22 -4.44
C ALA A 148 11.63 7.50 -5.12
N GLU A 149 11.15 8.67 -4.68
CA GLU A 149 11.67 9.97 -5.10
C GLU A 149 12.88 10.38 -4.26
N SER A 150 12.88 10.01 -2.97
CA SER A 150 13.96 10.26 -2.01
C SER A 150 13.84 9.30 -0.82
N THR A 151 14.76 9.38 0.14
CA THR A 151 14.68 8.59 1.39
C THR A 151 13.44 8.89 2.22
N SER A 152 12.76 10.02 1.97
CA SER A 152 11.61 10.49 2.73
C SER A 152 10.29 10.49 1.93
N VAL A 153 10.34 10.16 0.64
CA VAL A 153 9.17 10.26 -0.25
C VAL A 153 9.19 9.12 -1.26
N PHE A 154 8.08 8.38 -1.31
CA PHE A 154 7.89 7.35 -2.33
C PHE A 154 6.43 7.26 -2.76
N TRP A 155 6.21 6.65 -3.90
CA TRP A 155 4.93 6.28 -4.46
C TRP A 155 4.65 4.81 -4.26
N PHE A 156 3.39 4.50 -4.01
CA PHE A 156 2.91 3.16 -3.77
C PHE A 156 1.67 2.86 -4.61
N ASN A 157 1.61 1.63 -5.11
CA ASN A 157 0.40 1.03 -5.62
C ASN A 157 0.40 -0.48 -5.31
N GLN A 158 -0.78 -1.08 -5.27
CA GLN A 158 -0.97 -2.51 -5.04
C GLN A 158 -2.06 -3.08 -5.94
N SER A 159 -2.07 -4.41 -6.05
CA SER A 159 -3.09 -5.21 -6.72
C SER A 159 -3.20 -6.58 -6.04
N GLU A 160 -4.35 -7.21 -6.17
CA GLU A 160 -4.61 -8.57 -5.69
C GLU A 160 -3.93 -9.63 -6.57
N THR A 161 -3.65 -9.31 -7.83
CA THR A 161 -3.04 -10.23 -8.79
C THR A 161 -1.85 -9.60 -9.49
N GLU A 162 -0.95 -10.45 -9.98
CA GLU A 162 0.22 -10.02 -10.78
C GLU A 162 -0.21 -9.29 -12.05
N SER A 163 -1.15 -9.87 -12.80
CA SER A 163 -1.67 -9.25 -14.03
C SER A 163 -2.35 -7.92 -13.74
N GLY A 164 -3.06 -7.80 -12.62
CA GLY A 164 -3.64 -6.54 -12.15
C GLY A 164 -2.55 -5.49 -11.87
N ARG A 165 -1.49 -5.86 -11.13
CA ARG A 165 -0.34 -5.01 -10.84
C ARG A 165 0.32 -4.52 -12.13
N ASP A 166 0.53 -5.42 -13.07
CA ASP A 166 1.19 -5.10 -14.34
C ASP A 166 0.29 -4.19 -15.20
N SER A 167 -1.03 -4.40 -15.16
CA SER A 167 -2.02 -3.57 -15.85
C SER A 167 -2.24 -2.19 -15.21
N ASN A 168 -1.84 -1.98 -13.95
CA ASN A 168 -1.96 -0.68 -13.28
C ASN A 168 -1.27 0.37 -14.13
N SER A 169 -1.99 1.39 -14.57
CA SER A 169 -1.40 2.40 -15.46
C SER A 169 -0.85 3.62 -14.70
N VAL A 170 -0.97 3.67 -13.37
CA VAL A 170 -0.53 4.81 -12.56
C VAL A 170 -0.02 4.43 -11.17
N TRP A 171 0.73 5.33 -10.55
CA TRP A 171 0.99 5.38 -9.11
C TRP A 171 -0.11 6.17 -8.40
N ILE A 172 -0.68 5.62 -7.33
CA ILE A 172 -1.89 6.17 -6.70
C ILE A 172 -1.57 6.97 -5.44
N PHE A 173 -0.69 6.45 -4.58
CA PHE A 173 -0.44 7.04 -3.27
C PHE A 173 0.96 7.63 -3.20
N LYS A 174 1.06 8.94 -2.92
CA LYS A 174 2.31 9.59 -2.54
C LYS A 174 2.46 9.50 -1.03
N LEU A 175 3.46 8.76 -0.55
CA LEU A 175 3.77 8.64 0.87
C LEU A 175 4.94 9.53 1.23
N THR A 176 4.77 10.32 2.29
CA THR A 176 5.79 11.21 2.83
C THR A 176 6.07 10.82 4.27
N LYS A 177 7.36 10.77 4.60
CA LYS A 177 7.84 10.52 5.96
C LYS A 177 7.22 11.55 6.92
N GLN A 178 6.71 11.07 8.05
CA GLN A 178 6.16 11.89 9.14
C GLN A 178 7.20 12.10 10.24
#